data_AF-A0A1M5QQB5-F1
#
_entry.id   AF-A0A1M5QQB5-F1
#
_cell.length_a   1.000
_cell.length_b   1.000
_cell.length_c   1.000
_cell.angle_alpha   90.00
_cell.angle_beta   90.00
_cell.angle_gamma   90.00
#
_symmetry.space_group_name_H-M   'P 1'
#
loop_
_entity.id
_entity.type
_entity.pdbx_description
1 polymer ?
#
loop_
_entity_poly.entity_id
_entity_poly.type
_entity_poly.pdbx_seq_one_letter_code
_entity_poly.pdbx_strand_id
1 'polypeptide(L)'
;MLLHVCCAPDLVPAYFHLGKIENVYFYNPNIYPKEEYEKRLKEVYKLSYVWGFNIVESEYNPNVFYKLIKGYEHLGENSTRCEKCIFLRLYKTALKAKEIGENEFTTTLTASPRKNLDKINKIGKIVEKETGIKYVESFFRKGKEYQKSLKFIKERKIYRQSYCGCIFSLNEVEKIKQEKLKERKAKLEKIGLSKYELDPEILIITEENFSEIENIFTDFIEIIKPKMLIVKNDIGKKLKLKEGWNKINKYNLKVKFLT
;
A
#
# COMPACT_ATOMS: atom_id res chain seq x y z
N MET A 1 23.87 12.26 -6.78
CA MET A 1 23.56 10.92 -6.22
C MET A 1 22.31 10.40 -6.90
N LEU A 2 22.28 9.12 -7.31
CA LEU A 2 21.08 8.52 -7.92
C LEU A 2 20.13 7.93 -6.86
N LEU A 3 18.85 8.32 -6.89
CA LEU A 3 17.82 7.74 -6.00
C LEU A 3 17.04 6.62 -6.69
N HIS A 4 17.13 5.38 -6.20
CA HIS A 4 16.19 4.32 -6.60
C HIS A 4 14.77 4.61 -6.11
N VAL A 5 13.80 4.51 -7.01
CA VAL A 5 12.36 4.67 -6.73
C VAL A 5 11.57 3.47 -7.23
N CYS A 6 10.64 2.97 -6.41
CA CYS A 6 9.71 1.91 -6.79
C CYS A 6 8.23 2.33 -6.86
N CYS A 7 7.87 3.47 -6.29
CA CYS A 7 6.52 4.07 -6.33
C CYS A 7 6.53 5.51 -5.82
N ALA A 8 5.53 6.31 -6.18
CA ALA A 8 5.38 7.68 -5.72
C ALA A 8 5.22 7.82 -4.19
N PRO A 9 4.40 7.00 -3.48
CA PRO A 9 4.26 7.11 -2.03
C PRO A 9 5.57 6.94 -1.23
N ASP A 10 6.51 6.14 -1.72
CA ASP A 10 7.82 5.94 -1.07
C ASP A 10 8.82 7.05 -1.46
N LEU A 11 8.65 7.67 -2.63
CA LEU A 11 9.45 8.81 -3.07
C LEU A 11 9.15 10.08 -2.27
N VAL A 12 7.90 10.32 -1.87
CA VAL A 12 7.55 11.54 -1.13
C VAL A 12 8.33 11.66 0.18
N PRO A 13 8.35 10.66 1.08
CA PRO A 13 9.18 10.75 2.28
C PRO A 13 10.66 10.96 1.97
N ALA A 14 11.21 10.28 0.95
CA ALA A 14 12.60 10.46 0.56
C ALA A 14 12.91 11.91 0.15
N TYR A 15 12.05 12.53 -0.66
CA TYR A 15 12.19 13.93 -1.06
C TYR A 15 12.15 14.87 0.16
N PHE A 16 11.24 14.65 1.11
CA PHE A 16 11.15 15.49 2.31
C PHE A 16 12.37 15.38 3.24
N HIS A 17 13.14 14.29 3.17
CA HIS A 17 14.37 14.11 3.96
C HIS A 17 15.63 14.58 3.21
N LEU A 18 15.72 14.28 1.92
CA LEU A 18 16.89 14.60 1.10
C LEU A 18 16.87 16.04 0.57
N GLY A 19 15.68 16.65 0.48
CA GLY A 19 15.50 17.92 -0.18
C GLY A 19 15.52 17.77 -1.70
N LYS A 20 16.28 18.64 -2.37
CA LYS A 20 16.38 18.65 -3.84
C LYS A 20 17.03 17.35 -4.33
N ILE A 21 16.33 16.64 -5.22
CA ILE A 21 16.82 15.44 -5.90
C ILE A 21 16.98 15.81 -7.37
N GLU A 22 18.11 15.45 -7.99
CA GLU A 22 18.35 15.73 -9.40
C GLU A 22 17.90 14.57 -10.29
N ASN A 23 18.30 13.34 -9.95
CA ASN A 23 18.04 12.14 -10.74
C ASN A 23 17.38 11.05 -9.92
N VAL A 24 16.28 10.51 -10.45
CA VAL A 24 15.56 9.35 -9.92
C VAL A 24 15.66 8.21 -10.91
N TYR A 25 15.99 7.01 -10.42
CA TYR A 25 15.90 5.78 -11.21
C TYR A 25 14.64 5.01 -10.84
N PHE A 26 13.65 5.01 -11.74
CA PHE A 26 12.44 4.21 -11.54
C PHE A 26 12.70 2.77 -11.98
N TYR A 27 13.02 1.91 -11.02
CA TYR A 27 13.36 0.51 -11.29
C TYR A 27 12.65 -0.45 -10.36
N ASN A 28 11.63 -1.10 -10.89
CA ASN A 28 10.96 -2.16 -10.17
C ASN A 28 10.38 -3.20 -11.15
N PRO A 29 11.21 -4.15 -11.63
CA PRO A 29 10.80 -5.10 -12.66
C PRO A 29 9.75 -6.09 -12.14
N ASN A 30 9.56 -6.20 -10.82
CA ASN A 30 8.61 -7.16 -10.27
C ASN A 30 7.18 -6.64 -10.21
N ILE A 31 6.91 -5.40 -10.64
CA ILE A 31 5.54 -4.88 -10.61
C ILE A 31 4.69 -5.69 -11.59
N TYR A 32 3.60 -6.23 -11.07
CA TYR A 32 2.62 -7.01 -11.80
C TYR A 32 1.23 -6.59 -11.31
N PRO A 33 0.24 -6.43 -12.20
CA PRO A 33 0.37 -6.57 -13.65
C PRO A 33 1.02 -5.33 -14.28
N LYS A 34 1.15 -5.30 -15.62
CA LYS A 34 1.81 -4.20 -16.34
C LYS A 34 1.12 -2.86 -16.11
N GLU A 35 -0.21 -2.86 -15.99
CA GLU A 35 -1.02 -1.68 -15.75
C GLU A 35 -0.67 -1.03 -14.40
N GLU A 36 -0.31 -1.82 -13.39
CA GLU A 36 0.17 -1.30 -12.11
C GLU A 36 1.55 -0.64 -12.26
N TYR A 37 2.42 -1.18 -13.11
CA TYR A 37 3.73 -0.58 -13.39
C TYR A 37 3.56 0.80 -14.01
N GLU A 38 2.75 0.88 -15.08
CA GLU A 38 2.45 2.12 -15.80
C GLU A 38 1.80 3.15 -14.88
N LYS A 39 0.86 2.71 -14.04
CA LYS A 39 0.21 3.58 -13.05
C LYS A 39 1.19 4.13 -12.02
N ARG A 40 2.08 3.30 -11.47
CA ARG A 40 3.11 3.76 -10.51
C ARG A 40 4.10 4.72 -11.16
N LEU A 41 4.54 4.43 -12.38
CA LEU A 41 5.44 5.30 -13.15
C LEU A 41 4.79 6.67 -13.43
N LYS A 42 3.52 6.68 -13.88
CA LYS A 42 2.75 7.91 -14.10
C LYS A 42 2.67 8.81 -12.87
N GLU A 43 2.55 8.23 -11.68
CA GLU A 43 2.53 9.00 -10.44
C GLU A 43 3.90 9.58 -10.07
N VAL A 44 4.99 8.88 -10.40
CA VAL A 44 6.35 9.42 -10.25
C VAL A 44 6.57 10.58 -11.24
N TYR A 45 6.07 10.47 -12.47
CA TYR A 45 6.05 11.56 -13.44
C TYR A 45 5.37 12.83 -12.93
N LYS A 46 4.22 12.70 -12.27
CA LYS A 46 3.55 13.85 -11.65
C LYS A 46 4.42 14.53 -10.59
N LEU A 47 5.18 13.76 -9.81
CA LEU A 47 6.11 14.32 -8.82
C LEU A 47 7.31 14.98 -9.48
N SER A 48 7.83 14.42 -10.58
CA SER A 48 8.92 15.01 -11.37
C SER A 48 8.54 16.40 -11.87
N TYR A 49 7.32 16.58 -12.39
CA TYR A 49 6.85 17.90 -12.80
C TYR A 49 6.77 18.91 -11.65
N VAL A 50 6.41 18.47 -10.44
CA VAL A 50 6.27 19.35 -9.27
C VAL A 50 7.62 19.73 -8.66
N TRP A 51 8.60 18.83 -8.70
CA TRP A 51 9.89 18.99 -8.00
C TRP A 51 11.10 19.20 -8.91
N GLY A 52 10.93 19.06 -10.23
CA GLY A 52 11.97 19.35 -11.22
C GLY A 52 13.13 18.35 -11.23
N PHE A 53 12.88 17.07 -10.96
CA PHE A 53 13.88 16.00 -11.05
C PHE A 53 13.74 15.20 -12.34
N ASN A 54 14.85 14.67 -12.85
CA ASN A 54 14.87 13.79 -14.02
C ASN A 54 14.52 12.36 -13.64
N ILE A 55 13.76 11.68 -14.50
CA ILE A 55 13.48 10.26 -14.35
C ILE A 55 14.35 9.50 -15.35
N VAL A 56 15.26 8.69 -14.81
CA VAL A 56 15.96 7.66 -15.56
C VAL A 56 15.04 6.44 -15.59
N GLU A 57 14.49 6.16 -16.77
CA GLU A 57 13.63 5.00 -16.98
C GLU A 57 14.42 3.71 -17.17
N SER A 58 13.77 2.60 -16.89
CA SER A 58 14.25 1.26 -17.20
C SER A 58 13.22 0.52 -18.01
N GLU A 59 13.66 -0.37 -18.90
CA GLU A 59 12.76 -1.30 -19.58
C GLU A 59 11.92 -2.12 -18.57
N TYR A 60 10.61 -2.21 -18.81
CA TYR A 60 9.73 -3.09 -18.04
C TYR A 60 9.94 -4.55 -18.45
N ASN A 61 10.81 -5.24 -17.72
CA ASN A 61 11.16 -6.64 -17.98
C ASN A 61 10.97 -7.51 -16.73
N PRO A 62 9.78 -8.06 -16.47
CA PRO A 62 9.53 -8.89 -15.29
C PRO A 62 10.25 -10.24 -15.30
N ASN A 63 10.71 -10.72 -16.46
CA ASN A 63 11.42 -12.00 -16.57
C ASN A 63 12.73 -12.01 -15.77
N VAL A 64 13.40 -10.87 -15.62
CA VAL A 64 14.61 -10.77 -14.79
C VAL A 64 14.31 -11.06 -13.31
N PHE A 65 13.13 -10.68 -12.83
CA PHE A 65 12.68 -10.97 -11.48
C PHE A 65 12.30 -12.46 -11.34
N TYR A 66 11.53 -13.01 -12.27
CA TYR A 66 11.12 -14.42 -12.21
C TYR A 66 12.30 -15.39 -12.25
N LYS A 67 13.30 -15.13 -13.11
CA LYS A 67 14.54 -15.91 -13.15
C LYS A 67 15.29 -15.87 -11.82
N LEU A 68 15.37 -14.69 -11.20
CA LEU A 68 16.09 -14.49 -9.95
C LEU A 68 15.47 -15.22 -8.77
N ILE A 69 14.15 -15.30 -8.72
CA ILE A 69 13.40 -15.88 -7.59
C ILE A 69 13.01 -17.35 -7.81
N LYS A 70 13.49 -17.98 -8.89
CA LYS A 70 13.23 -19.39 -9.17
C LYS A 70 13.59 -20.28 -7.98
N GLY A 71 12.64 -21.08 -7.50
CA GLY A 71 12.77 -21.93 -6.31
C GLY A 71 12.43 -21.23 -4.98
N TYR A 72 12.09 -19.94 -5.00
CA TYR A 72 11.72 -19.15 -3.82
C TYR A 72 10.29 -18.58 -3.89
N GLU A 73 9.49 -18.99 -4.88
CA GLU A 73 8.14 -18.51 -5.16
C GLU A 73 7.21 -18.65 -3.96
N HIS A 74 7.32 -19.80 -3.29
CA HIS A 74 6.49 -20.24 -2.17
C HIS A 74 6.74 -19.46 -0.86
N LEU A 75 7.85 -18.74 -0.75
CA LEU A 75 8.20 -18.00 0.46
C LEU A 75 7.41 -16.69 0.56
N GLY A 76 6.84 -16.37 1.73
CA GLY A 76 6.03 -15.14 1.92
C GLY A 76 6.80 -13.81 1.86
N GLU A 77 6.12 -12.69 2.14
CA GLU A 77 6.78 -11.39 2.32
C GLU A 77 7.91 -11.42 3.37
N ASN A 78 8.91 -10.53 3.19
CA ASN A 78 10.11 -10.39 4.04
C ASN A 78 11.09 -11.59 4.08
N SER A 79 10.80 -12.65 3.32
CA SER A 79 11.68 -13.82 3.14
C SER A 79 12.88 -13.56 2.21
N THR A 80 13.67 -14.62 1.98
CA THR A 80 14.78 -14.64 0.99
C THR A 80 14.34 -14.23 -0.42
N ARG A 81 13.08 -14.50 -0.81
CA ARG A 81 12.51 -14.00 -2.08
C ARG A 81 12.58 -12.47 -2.14
N CYS A 82 12.18 -11.80 -1.06
CA CYS A 82 12.21 -10.35 -0.96
C CYS A 82 13.65 -9.82 -0.88
N GLU A 83 14.56 -10.51 -0.21
CA GLU A 83 15.99 -10.15 -0.18
C GLU A 83 16.59 -10.12 -1.59
N LYS A 84 16.40 -11.20 -2.37
CA LYS A 84 16.86 -11.26 -3.77
C LYS A 84 16.26 -10.12 -4.59
N CYS A 85 14.97 -9.86 -4.42
CA CYS A 85 14.31 -8.76 -5.12
C CYS A 85 14.90 -7.39 -4.77
N ILE A 86 15.20 -7.13 -3.49
CA ILE A 86 15.81 -5.88 -3.04
C ILE A 86 17.23 -5.77 -3.61
N PHE A 87 18.02 -6.84 -3.51
CA PHE A 87 19.37 -6.89 -4.06
C PHE A 87 19.39 -6.54 -5.55
N LEU A 88 18.55 -7.17 -6.38
CA LEU A 88 18.45 -6.86 -7.81
C LEU A 88 18.18 -5.38 -8.07
N ARG A 89 17.27 -4.77 -7.31
CA ARG A 89 16.93 -3.35 -7.47
C ARG A 89 18.09 -2.45 -7.12
N LEU A 90 18.74 -2.69 -5.99
CA LEU A 90 19.87 -1.89 -5.54
C LEU A 90 21.08 -2.07 -6.46
N TYR A 91 21.37 -3.31 -6.86
CA TYR A 91 22.45 -3.64 -7.79
C TYR A 91 22.28 -2.94 -9.13
N LYS A 92 21.07 -3.00 -9.73
CA LYS A 92 20.79 -2.30 -10.99
C LYS A 92 20.82 -0.78 -10.84
N THR A 93 20.47 -0.26 -9.68
CA THR A 93 20.60 1.18 -9.39
C THR A 93 22.06 1.60 -9.31
N ALA A 94 22.91 0.84 -8.63
CA ALA A 94 24.33 1.12 -8.55
C ALA A 94 24.99 1.08 -9.93
N LEU A 95 24.67 0.07 -10.76
CA LEU A 95 25.16 0.03 -12.14
C LEU A 95 24.68 1.23 -12.97
N LYS A 96 23.41 1.62 -12.83
CA LYS A 96 22.88 2.80 -13.53
C LYS A 96 23.52 4.09 -13.03
N ALA A 97 23.80 4.20 -11.73
CA ALA A 97 24.52 5.35 -11.16
C ALA A 97 25.89 5.50 -11.82
N LYS A 98 26.67 4.40 -11.88
CA LYS A 98 27.97 4.36 -12.56
C LYS A 98 27.87 4.79 -14.03
N GLU A 99 26.87 4.29 -14.75
CA GLU A 99 26.65 4.59 -16.17
C GLU A 99 26.40 6.08 -16.44
N ILE A 100 25.68 6.77 -15.54
CA ILE A 100 25.33 8.18 -15.69
C ILE A 100 26.30 9.13 -14.96
N GLY A 101 27.44 8.61 -14.46
CA GLY A 101 28.47 9.41 -13.79
C GLY A 101 28.20 9.74 -12.31
N GLU A 102 27.25 9.06 -11.69
CA GLU A 102 26.91 9.20 -10.28
C GLU A 102 27.75 8.23 -9.41
N ASN A 103 28.40 8.77 -8.38
CA ASN A 103 29.28 7.98 -7.50
C ASN A 103 28.58 7.45 -6.23
N GLU A 104 27.34 7.87 -6.02
CA GLU A 104 26.52 7.51 -4.86
C GLU A 104 25.12 7.10 -5.28
N PHE A 105 24.53 6.17 -4.54
CA PHE A 105 23.12 5.82 -4.68
C PHE A 105 22.44 5.56 -3.33
N THR A 106 21.12 5.74 -3.30
CA THR A 106 20.27 5.32 -2.17
C THR A 106 18.92 4.83 -2.68
N THR A 107 17.98 4.55 -1.78
CA THR A 107 16.72 3.89 -2.13
C THR A 107 15.52 4.37 -1.33
N THR A 108 14.39 4.58 -2.00
CA THR A 108 13.10 4.84 -1.34
C THR A 108 12.55 3.66 -0.57
N LEU A 109 13.15 2.46 -0.70
CA LEU A 109 12.69 1.26 0.00
C LEU A 109 12.64 1.44 1.53
N THR A 110 13.45 2.35 2.06
CA THR A 110 13.51 2.71 3.48
C THR A 110 12.36 3.63 3.95
N ALA A 111 11.50 4.09 3.03
CA ALA A 111 10.27 4.81 3.36
C ALA A 111 9.10 3.86 3.70
N SER A 112 9.11 2.63 3.17
CA SER A 112 7.98 1.71 3.32
C SER A 112 7.90 1.14 4.75
N PRO A 113 6.74 1.21 5.42
CA PRO A 113 6.55 0.62 6.75
C PRO A 113 6.53 -0.92 6.73
N ARG A 114 6.27 -1.53 5.56
CA ARG A 114 6.18 -2.99 5.41
C ARG A 114 7.54 -3.69 5.25
N LYS A 115 8.62 -2.92 5.07
CA LYS A 115 9.95 -3.46 4.78
C LYS A 115 10.86 -3.37 6.00
N ASN A 116 11.76 -4.35 6.12
CA ASN A 116 12.81 -4.36 7.13
C ASN A 116 13.96 -3.42 6.68
N LEU A 117 14.17 -2.33 7.43
CA LEU A 117 15.18 -1.31 7.12
C LEU A 117 16.61 -1.83 7.20
N ASP A 118 16.93 -2.54 8.27
CA ASP A 118 18.28 -3.03 8.51
C ASP A 118 18.71 -4.01 7.43
N LYS A 119 17.77 -4.85 6.98
CA LYS A 119 17.96 -5.76 5.83
C LYS A 119 18.20 -4.98 4.53
N ILE A 120 17.44 -3.91 4.26
CA ILE A 120 17.64 -3.08 3.06
C ILE A 120 19.04 -2.44 3.10
N ASN A 121 19.42 -1.81 4.21
CA ASN A 121 20.71 -1.14 4.33
C ASN A 121 21.88 -2.13 4.25
N LYS A 122 21.76 -3.30 4.89
CA LYS A 122 22.74 -4.38 4.76
C LYS A 122 22.92 -4.83 3.31
N ILE A 123 21.84 -5.01 2.55
CA ILE A 123 21.90 -5.34 1.13
C ILE A 123 22.55 -4.21 0.33
N GLY A 124 22.22 -2.95 0.63
CA GLY A 124 22.88 -1.79 -0.01
C GLY A 124 24.40 -1.79 0.20
N LYS A 125 24.87 -2.12 1.41
CA LYS A 125 26.30 -2.28 1.70
C LYS A 125 26.97 -3.45 0.99
N ILE A 126 26.24 -4.54 0.74
CA ILE A 126 26.73 -5.63 -0.11
C ILE A 126 26.91 -5.14 -1.55
N VAL A 127 25.90 -4.44 -2.10
CA VAL A 127 25.96 -3.88 -3.45
C VAL A 127 27.07 -2.84 -3.61
N GLU A 128 27.31 -2.00 -2.60
CA GLU A 128 28.45 -1.06 -2.57
C GLU A 128 29.77 -1.79 -2.77
N LYS A 129 30.00 -2.89 -2.04
CA LYS A 129 31.22 -3.71 -2.17
C LYS A 129 31.35 -4.35 -3.56
N GLU A 130 30.26 -4.83 -4.14
CA GLU A 130 30.29 -5.50 -5.45
C GLU A 130 30.46 -4.56 -6.64
N THR A 131 29.93 -3.33 -6.53
CA THR A 131 29.87 -2.40 -7.66
C THR A 131 30.87 -1.25 -7.56
N GLY A 132 31.37 -0.97 -6.35
CA GLY A 132 32.23 0.17 -6.04
C GLY A 132 31.49 1.50 -5.95
N ILE A 133 30.16 1.54 -6.12
CA ILE A 133 29.36 2.76 -5.98
C ILE A 133 28.89 2.88 -4.54
N LYS A 134 29.11 4.03 -3.93
CA LYS A 134 28.82 4.25 -2.50
C LYS A 134 27.31 4.21 -2.25
N TYR A 135 26.89 3.35 -1.34
CA TYR A 135 25.53 3.27 -0.83
C TYR A 135 25.36 4.19 0.38
N VAL A 136 24.45 5.16 0.22
CA VAL A 136 24.05 6.06 1.30
C VAL A 136 22.88 5.44 2.05
N GLU A 137 23.12 5.05 3.30
CA GLU A 137 22.06 4.54 4.17
C GLU A 137 20.99 5.59 4.42
N SER A 138 19.73 5.17 4.45
CA SER A 138 18.59 6.09 4.60
C SER A 138 17.54 5.57 5.57
N PHE A 139 16.80 6.51 6.17
CA PHE A 139 15.75 6.25 7.17
C PHE A 139 14.54 7.17 6.96
N PHE A 140 13.89 7.07 5.80
CA PHE A 140 12.84 8.02 5.38
C PHE A 140 11.50 7.89 6.10
N ARG A 141 11.39 7.03 7.12
CA ARG A 141 10.17 6.83 7.91
C ARG A 141 10.24 7.37 9.34
N LYS A 142 11.16 8.29 9.61
CA LYS A 142 11.38 8.90 10.93
C LYS A 142 11.13 10.42 10.89
N GLY A 143 11.00 11.03 12.07
CA GLY A 143 11.03 12.48 12.22
C GLY A 143 9.79 13.23 11.74
N LYS A 144 9.93 14.57 11.71
CA LYS A 144 8.87 15.51 11.32
C LYS A 144 8.65 15.49 9.81
N GLU A 145 9.69 15.16 9.06
CA GLU A 145 9.77 15.03 7.61
C GLU A 145 8.81 13.94 7.14
N TYR A 146 8.80 12.79 7.81
CA TYR A 146 7.85 11.72 7.52
C TYR A 146 6.39 12.19 7.73
N GLN A 147 6.08 12.88 8.83
CA GLN A 147 4.72 13.39 9.06
C GLN A 147 4.27 14.40 8.00
N LYS A 148 5.16 15.31 7.59
CA LYS A 148 4.90 16.24 6.49
C LYS A 148 4.64 15.50 5.17
N SER A 149 5.41 14.46 4.87
CA SER A 149 5.21 13.64 3.67
C SER A 149 3.86 12.91 3.67
N LEU A 150 3.40 12.41 4.82
CA LEU A 150 2.07 11.78 4.94
C LEU A 150 0.95 12.78 4.68
N LYS A 151 1.07 14.00 5.19
CA LYS A 151 0.13 15.10 4.92
C LYS A 151 0.11 15.43 3.43
N PHE A 152 1.27 15.58 2.81
CA PHE A 152 1.40 15.85 1.37
C PHE A 152 0.77 14.75 0.50
N ILE A 153 1.03 13.47 0.82
CA ILE A 153 0.42 12.31 0.11
C ILE A 153 -1.11 12.40 0.15
N LYS A 154 -1.68 12.73 1.31
CA LYS A 154 -3.13 12.85 1.50
C LYS A 154 -3.69 14.03 0.71
N GLU A 155 -3.08 15.20 0.82
CA GLU A 155 -3.52 16.43 0.15
C GLU A 155 -3.47 16.33 -1.38
N ARG A 156 -2.39 15.73 -1.90
CA ARG A 156 -2.19 15.53 -3.33
C ARG A 156 -2.89 14.29 -3.89
N LYS A 157 -3.60 13.52 -3.04
CA LYS A 157 -4.29 12.28 -3.40
C LYS A 157 -3.39 11.32 -4.19
N ILE A 158 -2.12 11.23 -3.79
CA ILE A 158 -1.13 10.38 -4.47
C ILE A 158 -1.61 8.93 -4.38
N TYR A 159 -1.60 8.24 -5.52
CA TYR A 159 -2.04 6.85 -5.59
C TYR A 159 -1.22 5.98 -4.65
N ARG A 160 -1.91 5.16 -3.85
CA ARG A 160 -1.30 4.19 -2.93
C ARG A 160 -1.75 2.78 -3.27
N GLN A 161 -0.77 1.96 -3.60
CA GLN A 161 -0.90 0.53 -3.86
C GLN A 161 -1.28 -0.27 -2.59
N SER A 162 -2.00 -1.37 -2.77
CA SER A 162 -2.40 -2.28 -1.68
C SER A 162 -1.36 -3.37 -1.36
N TYR A 163 -0.42 -3.62 -2.27
CA TYR A 163 0.59 -4.69 -2.23
C TYR A 163 1.95 -4.18 -2.74
N CYS A 164 3.04 -4.92 -2.49
CA CYS A 164 4.38 -4.40 -2.75
C CYS A 164 4.73 -4.22 -4.24
N GLY A 165 4.00 -4.90 -5.13
CA GLY A 165 4.17 -4.86 -6.57
C GLY A 165 4.25 -6.25 -7.21
N CYS A 166 4.78 -7.28 -6.55
CA CYS A 166 4.83 -8.60 -7.16
C CYS A 166 3.50 -9.36 -7.07
N ILE A 167 3.29 -10.25 -8.06
CA ILE A 167 2.17 -11.19 -8.10
C ILE A 167 2.02 -11.99 -6.81
N PHE A 168 3.12 -12.37 -6.17
CA PHE A 168 3.02 -13.14 -4.94
C PHE A 168 2.44 -12.34 -3.76
N SER A 169 2.86 -11.08 -3.61
CA SER A 169 2.29 -10.15 -2.61
C SER A 169 0.83 -9.84 -2.92
N LEU A 170 0.46 -9.76 -4.21
CA LEU A 170 -0.93 -9.63 -4.63
C LEU A 170 -1.77 -10.85 -4.20
N ASN A 171 -1.30 -12.06 -4.52
CA ASN A 171 -1.96 -13.31 -4.15
C ASN A 171 -2.09 -13.47 -2.63
N GLU A 172 -1.07 -13.08 -1.85
CA GLU A 172 -1.13 -13.08 -0.38
C GLU A 172 -2.23 -12.13 0.13
N VAL A 173 -2.32 -10.92 -0.42
CA VAL A 173 -3.38 -9.94 -0.07
C VAL A 173 -4.77 -10.47 -0.44
N GLU A 174 -4.91 -11.09 -1.62
CA GLU A 174 -6.17 -11.68 -2.07
C GLU A 174 -6.60 -12.85 -1.20
N LYS A 175 -5.67 -13.75 -0.84
CA LYS A 175 -5.94 -14.89 0.06
C LYS A 175 -6.46 -14.41 1.41
N ILE A 176 -5.78 -13.44 2.03
CA ILE A 176 -6.21 -12.86 3.31
C ILE A 176 -7.60 -12.21 3.19
N LYS A 177 -7.89 -11.55 2.06
CA LYS A 177 -9.21 -10.96 1.80
C LYS A 177 -10.28 -12.05 1.74
N GLN A 178 -10.02 -13.15 1.03
CA GLN A 178 -10.96 -14.27 0.91
C GLN A 178 -11.18 -14.98 2.24
N GLU A 179 -10.13 -15.20 3.03
CA GLU A 179 -10.24 -15.80 4.37
C GLU A 179 -11.11 -14.93 5.28
N LYS A 180 -10.88 -13.62 5.32
CA LYS A 180 -11.73 -12.68 6.09
C LYS A 180 -13.19 -12.67 5.63
N LEU A 181 -13.43 -12.79 4.32
CA LEU A 181 -14.79 -12.90 3.79
C LEU A 181 -15.46 -14.20 4.25
N LYS A 182 -14.74 -15.33 4.18
CA LYS A 182 -15.24 -16.63 4.68
C LYS A 182 -15.55 -16.58 6.18
N GLU A 183 -14.64 -16.01 6.99
CA GLU A 183 -14.86 -15.82 8.43
C GLU A 183 -16.10 -14.97 8.73
N ARG A 184 -16.31 -13.88 7.98
CA ARG A 184 -17.50 -13.01 8.13
C ARG A 184 -18.78 -13.73 7.72
N LYS A 185 -18.76 -14.50 6.63
CA LYS A 185 -19.91 -15.34 6.21
C LYS A 185 -20.26 -16.38 7.26
N ALA A 186 -19.28 -17.11 7.78
CA ALA A 186 -19.50 -18.08 8.85
C ALA A 186 -20.06 -17.42 10.13
N LYS A 187 -19.65 -16.19 10.44
CA LYS A 187 -20.23 -15.41 11.54
C LYS A 187 -21.71 -15.07 11.29
N LEU A 188 -22.08 -14.66 10.08
CA LEU A 188 -23.48 -14.42 9.72
C LEU A 188 -24.34 -15.67 9.82
N GLU A 189 -23.84 -16.80 9.34
CA GLU A 189 -24.52 -18.09 9.46
C GLU A 189 -24.75 -18.48 10.91
N LYS A 190 -23.72 -18.31 11.77
CA LYS A 190 -23.80 -18.63 13.19
C LYS A 190 -24.86 -17.81 13.95
N ILE A 191 -25.07 -16.56 13.54
CA ILE A 191 -26.08 -15.68 14.16
C ILE A 191 -27.45 -15.74 13.45
N GLY A 192 -27.63 -16.64 12.47
CA GLY A 192 -28.90 -16.81 11.75
C GLY A 192 -29.22 -15.70 10.75
N LEU A 193 -28.24 -14.90 10.33
CA LEU A 193 -28.40 -13.74 9.45
C LEU A 193 -27.71 -13.93 8.09
N SER A 194 -27.63 -15.16 7.60
CA SER A 194 -27.02 -15.50 6.30
C SER A 194 -27.70 -14.87 5.09
N LYS A 195 -28.94 -14.39 5.24
CA LYS A 195 -29.68 -13.65 4.21
C LYS A 195 -29.10 -12.27 3.88
N TYR A 196 -28.25 -11.71 4.74
CA TYR A 196 -27.65 -10.39 4.51
C TYR A 196 -26.34 -10.52 3.73
N GLU A 197 -26.17 -9.65 2.73
CA GLU A 197 -24.95 -9.58 1.95
C GLU A 197 -23.80 -8.91 2.73
N LEU A 198 -22.57 -9.35 2.46
CA LEU A 198 -21.37 -8.67 2.94
C LEU A 198 -21.01 -7.50 2.02
N ASP A 199 -20.50 -6.44 2.62
CA ASP A 199 -20.02 -5.21 1.98
C ASP A 199 -21.05 -4.54 1.03
N PRO A 200 -22.36 -4.46 1.38
CA PRO A 200 -23.36 -3.89 0.48
C PRO A 200 -23.12 -2.38 0.31
N GLU A 201 -23.48 -1.84 -0.86
CA GLU A 201 -23.42 -0.40 -1.11
C GLU A 201 -24.31 0.38 -0.13
N ILE A 202 -25.51 -0.15 0.11
CA ILE A 202 -26.50 0.44 1.01
C ILE A 202 -27.14 -0.68 1.82
N LEU A 203 -27.17 -0.50 3.14
CA LEU A 203 -28.05 -1.25 4.03
C LEU A 203 -29.23 -0.37 4.41
N ILE A 204 -30.44 -0.91 4.32
CA ILE A 204 -31.66 -0.22 4.76
C ILE A 204 -32.20 -0.93 6.00
N ILE A 205 -32.35 -0.20 7.11
CA ILE A 205 -32.95 -0.70 8.34
C ILE A 205 -34.36 -0.13 8.48
N THR A 206 -35.34 -1.03 8.44
CA THR A 206 -36.77 -0.78 8.67
C THR A 206 -37.17 -1.36 10.02
N GLU A 207 -38.41 -1.13 10.46
CA GLU A 207 -38.90 -1.76 11.70
C GLU A 207 -38.94 -3.29 11.61
N GLU A 208 -39.27 -3.82 10.43
CA GLU A 208 -39.36 -5.26 10.18
C GLU A 208 -38.03 -5.97 10.45
N ASN A 209 -36.94 -5.46 9.88
CA ASN A 209 -35.64 -6.11 9.98
C ASN A 209 -34.83 -5.66 11.21
N PHE A 210 -35.20 -4.55 11.84
CA PHE A 210 -34.50 -4.05 13.02
C PHE A 210 -34.64 -5.00 14.22
N SER A 211 -35.80 -5.64 14.38
CA SER A 211 -36.05 -6.60 15.46
C SER A 211 -35.04 -7.74 15.50
N GLU A 212 -34.54 -8.18 14.34
CA GLU A 212 -33.57 -9.27 14.20
C GLU A 212 -32.15 -8.87 14.62
N ILE A 213 -31.82 -7.58 14.52
CA ILE A 213 -30.46 -7.07 14.68
C ILE A 213 -30.30 -6.15 15.88
N GLU A 214 -31.37 -5.74 16.55
CA GLU A 214 -31.37 -4.71 17.60
C GLU A 214 -30.29 -4.97 18.67
N ASN A 215 -30.29 -6.17 19.25
CA ASN A 215 -29.39 -6.54 20.34
C ASN A 215 -27.94 -6.79 19.89
N ILE A 216 -27.72 -6.95 18.59
CA ILE A 216 -26.42 -7.29 18.00
C ILE A 216 -25.98 -6.28 16.94
N PHE A 217 -26.60 -5.09 16.91
CA PHE A 217 -26.48 -4.15 15.81
C PHE A 217 -25.02 -3.78 15.52
N THR A 218 -24.24 -3.50 16.56
CA THR A 218 -22.82 -3.14 16.43
C THR A 218 -22.02 -4.28 15.79
N ASP A 219 -22.19 -5.51 16.28
CA ASP A 219 -21.47 -6.68 15.77
C ASP A 219 -21.93 -7.01 14.35
N PHE A 220 -23.23 -6.92 14.08
CA PHE A 220 -23.80 -7.08 12.76
C PHE A 220 -23.17 -6.11 11.76
N ILE A 221 -23.11 -4.81 12.07
CA ILE A 221 -22.46 -3.80 11.22
C ILE A 221 -20.97 -4.07 11.03
N GLU A 222 -20.25 -4.55 12.05
CA GLU A 222 -18.84 -4.94 11.89
C GLU A 222 -18.66 -6.19 11.02
N ILE A 223 -19.66 -7.07 10.99
CA ILE A 223 -19.68 -8.26 10.13
C ILE A 223 -20.06 -7.88 8.70
N ILE A 224 -21.13 -7.12 8.45
CA ILE A 224 -21.57 -6.85 7.08
C ILE A 224 -20.90 -5.63 6.44
N LYS A 225 -20.45 -4.64 7.21
CA LYS A 225 -19.68 -3.46 6.76
C LYS A 225 -20.29 -2.74 5.54
N PRO A 226 -21.54 -2.24 5.63
CA PRO A 226 -22.19 -1.56 4.53
C PRO A 226 -21.54 -0.19 4.29
N LYS A 227 -21.39 0.24 3.03
CA LYS A 227 -20.79 1.56 2.75
C LYS A 227 -21.65 2.72 3.25
N MET A 228 -22.96 2.53 3.24
CA MET A 228 -23.92 3.48 3.79
C MET A 228 -25.06 2.75 4.49
N LEU A 229 -25.55 3.33 5.57
CA LEU A 229 -26.76 2.90 6.27
C LEU A 229 -27.86 3.94 6.05
N ILE A 230 -29.01 3.47 5.62
CA ILE A 230 -30.26 4.22 5.59
C ILE A 230 -31.15 3.65 6.69
N VAL A 231 -31.64 4.49 7.60
CA VAL A 231 -32.40 4.03 8.77
C VAL A 231 -33.54 4.99 9.08
N LYS A 232 -34.72 4.47 9.47
CA LYS A 232 -35.81 5.31 9.99
C LYS A 232 -35.33 6.16 11.17
N ASN A 233 -35.79 7.41 11.25
CA ASN A 233 -35.34 8.38 12.25
C ASN A 233 -35.42 7.84 13.68
N ASP A 234 -36.53 7.20 14.06
CA ASP A 234 -36.72 6.71 15.43
C ASP A 234 -35.80 5.54 15.78
N ILE A 235 -35.52 4.64 14.83
CA ILE A 235 -34.53 3.57 14.98
C ILE A 235 -33.12 4.16 15.08
N GLY A 236 -32.81 5.15 14.24
CA GLY A 236 -31.53 5.85 14.27
C GLY A 236 -31.26 6.50 15.63
N LYS A 237 -32.28 7.16 16.20
CA LYS A 237 -32.22 7.72 17.57
C LYS A 237 -32.05 6.65 18.63
N LYS A 238 -32.80 5.53 18.54
CA LYS A 238 -32.68 4.39 19.47
C LYS A 238 -31.26 3.81 19.49
N LEU A 239 -30.63 3.73 18.31
CA LEU A 239 -29.24 3.31 18.14
C LEU A 239 -28.19 4.40 18.43
N LYS A 240 -28.62 5.60 18.88
CA LYS A 240 -27.76 6.76 19.15
C LYS A 240 -26.90 7.18 17.95
N LEU A 241 -27.43 7.01 16.74
CA LEU A 241 -26.78 7.44 15.51
C LEU A 241 -27.08 8.91 15.23
N LYS A 242 -26.21 9.55 14.46
CA LYS A 242 -26.44 10.88 13.87
C LYS A 242 -26.43 10.80 12.34
N GLU A 243 -26.99 11.80 11.68
CA GLU A 243 -26.82 11.93 10.23
C GLU A 243 -25.35 12.21 9.87
N GLY A 244 -24.87 11.60 8.78
CA GLY A 244 -23.47 11.67 8.37
C GLY A 244 -22.58 10.57 8.95
N TRP A 245 -21.33 10.91 9.27
CA TRP A 245 -20.34 9.92 9.68
C TRP A 245 -20.48 9.50 11.16
N ASN A 246 -20.59 8.20 11.37
CA ASN A 246 -20.66 7.55 12.68
C ASN A 246 -19.52 6.55 12.83
N LYS A 247 -19.00 6.41 14.05
CA LYS A 247 -18.01 5.40 14.38
C LYS A 247 -18.70 4.27 15.14
N ILE A 248 -18.87 3.13 14.48
CA ILE A 248 -19.46 1.91 15.04
C ILE A 248 -18.30 0.97 15.37
N ASN A 249 -17.88 0.97 16.65
CA ASN A 249 -16.66 0.30 17.11
C ASN A 249 -15.42 0.65 16.24
N LYS A 250 -14.90 -0.27 15.41
CA LYS A 250 -13.75 -0.03 14.52
C LYS A 250 -14.14 0.40 13.11
N TYR A 251 -15.43 0.48 12.81
CA TYR A 251 -15.95 0.78 11.48
C TYR A 251 -16.52 2.20 11.38
N ASN A 252 -16.16 2.95 10.34
CA ASN A 252 -16.75 4.25 10.05
C ASN A 252 -17.89 4.05 9.05
N LEU A 253 -19.11 4.40 9.45
CA LEU A 253 -20.33 4.21 8.68
C LEU A 253 -20.98 5.55 8.38
N LYS A 254 -21.29 5.80 7.10
CA LYS A 254 -22.11 6.94 6.71
C LYS A 254 -23.58 6.58 6.91
N VAL A 255 -24.32 7.40 7.65
CA VAL A 255 -25.73 7.18 7.99
C VAL A 255 -26.58 8.29 7.38
N LYS A 256 -27.72 7.92 6.81
CA LYS A 256 -28.77 8.83 6.35
C LYS A 256 -30.08 8.43 7.01
N PHE A 257 -30.82 9.42 7.52
CA PHE A 257 -32.12 9.15 8.11
C PHE A 257 -33.21 9.18 7.03
N LEU A 258 -34.13 8.23 7.10
CA LEU A 258 -35.40 8.33 6.40
C LEU A 258 -36.34 9.20 7.21
N THR A 259 -36.96 10.14 6.51
CA THR A 259 -38.06 10.96 7.02
C THR A 259 -39.29 10.11 7.24
#